data_AF-A0A7S3M7M5-F1
#
_entry.id   AF-A0A7S3M7M5-F1
#
_cell.length_a   1.000
_cell.length_b   1.000
_cell.length_c   1.000
_cell.angle_alpha   90.00
_cell.angle_beta   90.00
_cell.angle_gamma   90.00
#
_symmetry.space_group_name_H-M   'P 1'
#
loop_
_entity.id
_entity.type
_entity.pdbx_description
1 polymer ?
#
loop_
_entity_poly.entity_id
_entity_poly.type
_entity_poly.pdbx_seq_one_letter_code
_entity_poly.pdbx_strand_id
1 'polypeptide(L)'
;FGYNPPLPNLLMLRWQPSSEGGASQHLSTAAEVLGVDASTLQLEETFNEHRLMLFRYTGTPKPDEAPVLMSWQAAMMAPSGKLASVADSSFPAALNSTMCSSLQDKFEVSSANVEKQEARAAYVAACGWWKNRLLSWESVGRKAQ
;
A
#
# COMPACT_ATOMS: atom_id res chain seq x y z
N PHE A 1 22.90 -7.59 -7.82
CA PHE A 1 22.48 -6.30 -7.26
C PHE A 1 21.16 -5.93 -7.91
N GLY A 2 20.06 -6.09 -7.16
CA GLY A 2 18.70 -5.94 -7.69
C GLY A 2 18.37 -4.46 -7.89
N TYR A 3 18.35 -4.03 -9.14
CA TYR A 3 17.77 -2.76 -9.55
C TYR A 3 16.29 -2.76 -9.20
N ASN A 4 15.83 -1.81 -8.37
CA ASN A 4 14.41 -1.64 -8.11
C ASN A 4 13.99 -0.20 -8.41
N PRO A 5 13.38 0.05 -9.58
CA PRO A 5 12.98 1.40 -9.98
C PRO A 5 11.98 2.07 -9.05
N PRO A 6 11.88 3.42 -9.08
CA PRO A 6 10.78 4.11 -8.43
C PRO A 6 9.49 3.40 -8.82
N LEU A 7 8.77 2.88 -7.83
CA LEU A 7 7.66 1.96 -8.05
C LEU A 7 6.40 2.76 -8.40
N PRO A 8 5.98 2.86 -9.68
CA PRO A 8 4.61 3.24 -9.95
C PRO A 8 3.72 2.12 -9.42
N ASN A 9 2.61 2.48 -8.77
CA ASN A 9 1.53 1.56 -8.37
C ASN A 9 1.83 0.67 -7.14
N LEU A 10 2.32 1.27 -6.05
CA LEU A 10 2.30 0.60 -4.74
C LEU A 10 0.86 0.48 -4.24
N LEU A 11 0.45 -0.77 -4.02
CA LEU A 11 -0.84 -1.12 -3.44
C LEU A 11 -0.70 -1.09 -1.91
N MET A 12 -1.78 -0.71 -1.26
CA MET A 12 -1.87 -0.63 0.19
C MET A 12 -3.04 -1.47 0.69
N LEU A 13 -2.81 -2.15 1.79
CA LEU A 13 -3.86 -2.77 2.58
C LEU A 13 -3.64 -2.39 4.03
N ARG A 14 -4.58 -1.62 4.58
CA ARG A 14 -4.71 -1.43 6.01
C ARG A 14 -5.74 -2.43 6.53
N TRP A 15 -5.42 -3.14 7.60
CA TRP A 15 -6.34 -4.10 8.20
C TRP A 15 -7.05 -3.56 9.45
N GLN A 16 -8.27 -4.04 9.68
CA GLN A 16 -9.09 -3.69 10.83
C GLN A 16 -8.45 -4.18 12.14
N PRO A 17 -8.75 -3.55 13.30
CA PRO A 17 -8.17 -3.97 14.58
C PRO A 17 -8.58 -5.40 14.96
N SER A 18 -9.77 -5.81 14.54
CA SER A 18 -10.33 -7.15 14.73
C SER A 18 -9.84 -8.17 13.71
N SER A 19 -9.08 -7.74 12.70
CA SER A 19 -8.55 -8.67 11.70
C SER A 19 -7.49 -9.56 12.35
N GLU A 20 -7.67 -10.87 12.19
CA GLU A 20 -6.65 -11.85 12.54
C GLU A 20 -5.66 -12.04 11.37
N GLY A 21 -4.51 -12.64 11.68
CA GLY A 21 -3.48 -12.95 10.69
C GLY A 21 -2.41 -11.86 10.53
N GLY A 22 -1.27 -12.27 9.98
CA GLY A 22 -0.14 -11.38 9.67
C GLY A 22 -0.08 -11.01 8.18
N ALA A 23 0.91 -10.18 7.83
CA ALA A 23 1.11 -9.67 6.47
C ALA A 23 1.08 -10.76 5.38
N SER A 24 1.66 -11.95 5.64
CA SER A 24 1.62 -13.06 4.67
C SER A 24 0.19 -13.54 4.36
N GLN A 25 -0.66 -13.66 5.38
CA GLN A 25 -2.05 -14.08 5.21
C GLN A 25 -2.89 -13.00 4.53
N HIS A 26 -2.63 -11.74 4.85
CA HIS A 26 -3.27 -10.60 4.20
C HIS A 26 -2.84 -10.48 2.73
N LEU A 27 -1.57 -10.77 2.41
CA LEU A 27 -1.06 -10.80 1.04
C LEU A 27 -1.72 -11.92 0.22
N SER A 28 -1.89 -13.11 0.81
CA SER A 28 -2.65 -14.20 0.18
C SER A 28 -4.11 -13.79 -0.08
N THR A 29 -4.74 -13.08 0.85
CA THR A 29 -6.09 -12.55 0.68
C THR A 29 -6.15 -11.56 -0.49
N ALA A 30 -5.16 -10.68 -0.61
CA ALA A 30 -5.06 -9.75 -1.73
C ALA A 30 -4.88 -10.49 -3.08
N ALA A 31 -4.08 -11.55 -3.11
CA ALA A 31 -3.90 -12.39 -4.31
C ALA A 31 -5.19 -13.08 -4.73
N GLU A 32 -5.92 -13.68 -3.77
CA GLU A 32 -7.23 -14.30 -4.01
C GLU A 32 -8.22 -13.31 -4.63
N VAL A 33 -8.31 -12.10 -4.07
CA VAL A 33 -9.21 -11.03 -4.54
C VAL A 33 -8.85 -10.57 -5.96
N LEU A 34 -7.55 -10.49 -6.25
CA LEU A 34 -7.06 -10.07 -7.56
C LEU A 34 -7.11 -11.19 -8.60
N GLY A 35 -7.40 -12.43 -8.19
CA GLY A 35 -7.37 -13.60 -9.07
C GLY A 35 -5.96 -13.89 -9.62
N VAL A 36 -4.93 -13.52 -8.87
CA VAL A 36 -3.52 -13.71 -9.25
C VAL A 36 -2.84 -14.71 -8.33
N ASP A 37 -1.72 -15.26 -8.78
CA ASP A 37 -0.89 -16.11 -7.93
C ASP A 37 -0.19 -15.29 -6.83
N ALA A 38 -0.18 -15.78 -5.59
CA ALA A 38 0.43 -15.07 -4.47
C ALA A 38 1.93 -14.78 -4.68
N SER A 39 2.65 -15.59 -5.46
CA SER A 39 4.05 -15.35 -5.82
C SER A 39 4.26 -14.13 -6.73
N THR A 40 3.19 -13.68 -7.41
CA THR A 40 3.20 -12.46 -8.22
C THR A 40 2.90 -11.19 -7.42
N LEU A 41 2.57 -11.33 -6.13
CA LEU A 41 2.52 -10.21 -5.21
C LEU A 41 3.79 -10.17 -4.36
N GLN A 42 4.51 -9.06 -4.48
CA GLN A 42 5.69 -8.81 -3.67
C GLN A 42 5.33 -7.88 -2.52
N LEU A 43 5.49 -8.38 -1.29
CA LEU A 43 5.48 -7.54 -0.09
C LEU A 43 6.71 -6.63 -0.12
N GLU A 44 6.47 -5.33 0.01
CA GLU A 44 7.53 -4.32 0.00
C GLU A 44 7.85 -3.80 1.40
N GLU A 45 6.83 -3.62 2.24
CA GLU A 45 7.01 -3.18 3.63
C GLU A 45 5.79 -3.54 4.50
N THR A 46 6.00 -3.73 5.80
CA THR A 46 4.92 -3.89 6.78
C THR A 46 5.10 -2.96 7.97
N PHE A 47 4.07 -2.17 8.25
CA PHE A 47 3.98 -1.30 9.42
C PHE A 47 2.97 -1.89 10.40
N ASN A 48 3.41 -2.82 11.25
CA ASN A 48 2.54 -3.53 12.19
C ASN A 48 1.81 -2.57 13.15
N GLU A 49 2.51 -1.54 13.64
CA GLU A 49 1.96 -0.49 14.51
C GLU A 49 0.83 0.30 13.84
N HIS A 50 0.84 0.36 12.52
CA HIS A 50 -0.15 1.07 11.71
C HIS A 50 -1.18 0.16 11.05
N ARG A 51 -1.07 -1.15 11.29
CA ARG A 51 -1.88 -2.19 10.65
C ARG A 51 -1.86 -2.07 9.13
N LEU A 52 -0.70 -1.77 8.54
CA LEU A 52 -0.56 -1.43 7.13
C LEU A 52 0.53 -2.28 6.47
N MET A 53 0.26 -2.77 5.26
CA MET A 53 1.27 -3.33 4.38
C MET A 53 1.30 -2.63 3.03
N LEU A 54 2.49 -2.55 2.44
CA LEU A 54 2.73 -2.10 1.08
C LEU A 54 3.14 -3.30 0.24
N PHE A 55 2.52 -3.45 -0.92
CA PHE A 55 2.85 -4.54 -1.83
C PHE A 55 2.69 -4.09 -3.28
N ARG A 56 3.25 -4.87 -4.20
CA ARG A 56 3.13 -4.63 -5.63
C ARG A 56 2.87 -5.92 -6.39
N TYR A 57 2.28 -5.77 -7.56
CA TYR A 57 2.20 -6.84 -8.54
C TYR A 57 3.46 -6.87 -9.41
N THR A 58 4.08 -8.04 -9.52
CA THR A 58 5.30 -8.29 -10.31
C THR A 58 5.04 -9.18 -11.53
N GLY A 59 3.80 -9.63 -11.71
CA GLY A 59 3.43 -10.45 -12.86
C GLY A 59 3.29 -9.63 -14.15
N THR A 60 3.16 -10.34 -15.27
CA THR A 60 2.93 -9.73 -16.58
C THR A 60 1.46 -9.32 -16.69
N PRO A 61 1.13 -8.07 -17.03
CA PRO A 61 -0.25 -7.67 -17.32
C PRO A 61 -0.74 -8.40 -18.57
N LYS A 62 -1.95 -8.97 -18.53
CA LYS A 62 -2.60 -9.48 -19.74
C LYS A 62 -3.30 -8.32 -20.47
N PRO A 63 -3.31 -8.31 -21.81
CA PRO A 63 -3.89 -7.20 -22.58
C PRO A 63 -5.40 -7.01 -22.35
N ASP A 64 -6.12 -8.08 -21.97
CA ASP A 64 -7.57 -8.06 -21.75
C ASP A 64 -7.96 -7.91 -20.26
N GLU A 65 -6.99 -7.82 -19.35
CA GLU A 65 -7.24 -7.66 -17.92
C GLU A 65 -7.15 -6.20 -17.50
N ALA A 66 -8.09 -5.75 -16.65
CA ALA A 66 -8.00 -4.44 -16.05
C ALA A 66 -6.66 -4.28 -15.30
N PRO A 67 -6.04 -3.09 -15.31
CA PRO A 67 -4.83 -2.85 -14.55
C PRO A 67 -5.01 -3.27 -13.09
N VAL A 68 -4.04 -4.02 -12.53
CA VAL A 68 -4.14 -4.58 -11.17
C VAL A 68 -4.48 -3.51 -10.12
N LEU A 69 -3.95 -2.29 -10.29
CA LEU A 69 -4.29 -1.15 -9.44
C LEU A 69 -5.79 -0.82 -9.47
N MET A 70 -6.42 -0.81 -10.64
CA MET A 70 -7.85 -0.52 -10.78
C MET A 70 -8.69 -1.65 -10.16
N SER A 71 -8.32 -2.91 -10.40
CA SER A 71 -9.00 -4.07 -9.81
C SER A 71 -8.90 -4.05 -8.28
N TRP A 72 -7.73 -3.73 -7.74
CA TRP A 72 -7.51 -3.58 -6.30
C TRP A 72 -8.34 -2.46 -5.70
N GLN A 73 -8.36 -1.29 -6.34
CA GLN A 73 -9.17 -0.15 -5.91
C GLN A 73 -10.67 -0.49 -5.92
N ALA A 74 -11.16 -1.17 -6.96
CA ALA A 74 -12.55 -1.61 -7.02
C ALA A 74 -12.91 -2.56 -5.86
N ALA A 75 -12.04 -3.53 -5.57
CA ALA A 75 -12.24 -4.46 -4.46
C ALA A 75 -12.24 -3.76 -3.09
N MET A 76 -11.39 -2.74 -2.90
CA MET A 76 -11.34 -1.98 -1.65
C MET A 76 -12.51 -1.00 -1.47
N MET A 77 -13.12 -0.51 -2.55
CA MET A 77 -14.33 0.31 -2.48
C MET A 77 -15.57 -0.49 -2.06
N ALA A 78 -15.62 -1.77 -2.43
CA ALA A 78 -16.73 -2.67 -2.10
C ALA A 78 -16.17 -4.04 -1.66
N PRO A 79 -15.51 -4.11 -0.49
CA PRO A 79 -14.89 -5.34 -0.04
C PRO A 79 -15.96 -6.40 0.26
N SER A 80 -15.67 -7.63 -0.14
CA SER A 80 -16.56 -8.76 0.03
C SER A 80 -15.79 -10.00 0.49
N GLY A 81 -16.51 -11.00 1.02
CA GLY A 81 -15.90 -12.23 1.53
C GLY A 81 -14.86 -11.97 2.62
N LYS A 82 -13.72 -12.66 2.55
CA LYS A 82 -12.60 -12.51 3.51
C LYS A 82 -12.01 -11.10 3.53
N LEU A 83 -12.04 -10.39 2.40
CA LEU A 83 -11.52 -9.03 2.34
C LEU A 83 -12.33 -8.08 3.21
N ALA A 84 -13.65 -8.27 3.32
CA ALA A 84 -14.52 -7.42 4.16
C ALA A 84 -14.20 -7.53 5.66
N SER A 85 -13.75 -8.71 6.12
CA SER A 85 -13.33 -8.94 7.51
C SER A 85 -11.90 -8.47 7.81
N VAL A 86 -11.08 -8.27 6.77
CA VAL A 86 -9.68 -7.88 6.93
C VAL A 86 -9.50 -6.38 6.68
N ALA A 87 -10.02 -5.86 5.58
CA ALA A 87 -9.70 -4.52 5.08
C ALA A 87 -10.42 -3.40 5.83
N ASP A 88 -9.67 -2.36 6.17
CA ASP A 88 -10.23 -1.05 6.47
C ASP A 88 -10.57 -0.33 5.15
N SER A 89 -11.83 -0.41 4.75
CA SER A 89 -12.32 0.15 3.47
C SER A 89 -12.32 1.69 3.42
N SER A 90 -12.14 2.35 4.57
CA SER A 90 -11.99 3.81 4.63
C SER A 90 -10.57 4.26 4.25
N PHE A 91 -9.62 3.32 4.23
CA PHE A 91 -8.22 3.58 3.94
C PHE A 91 -7.93 3.52 2.43
N PRO A 92 -7.09 4.42 1.88
CA PRO A 92 -6.75 4.38 0.47
C PRO A 92 -6.08 3.06 0.06
N ALA A 93 -6.52 2.49 -1.07
CA ALA A 93 -6.02 1.22 -1.59
C ALA A 93 -4.64 1.31 -2.26
N ALA A 94 -4.10 2.52 -2.48
CA ALA A 94 -2.85 2.72 -3.18
C ALA A 94 -2.13 3.98 -2.69
N LEU A 95 -0.80 3.93 -2.73
CA LEU A 95 0.03 5.06 -2.35
C LEU A 95 0.04 6.08 -3.49
N ASN A 96 -0.46 7.28 -3.21
CA ASN A 96 -0.48 8.40 -4.14
C ASN A 96 0.63 9.41 -3.78
N SER A 97 1.57 9.62 -4.71
CA SER A 97 2.72 10.52 -4.56
C SER A 97 2.31 11.99 -4.37
N THR A 98 1.28 12.45 -5.07
CA THR A 98 0.72 13.80 -4.91
C THR A 98 0.21 14.01 -3.49
N MET A 99 -0.49 13.01 -2.92
CA MET A 99 -0.92 13.07 -1.51
C MET A 99 0.28 13.06 -0.54
N CYS A 100 1.33 12.31 -0.85
CA CYS A 100 2.57 12.33 -0.05
C CYS A 100 3.28 13.69 -0.04
N SER A 101 3.09 14.51 -1.07
CA SER A 101 3.59 15.89 -1.12
C SER A 101 2.72 16.83 -0.28
N SER A 102 1.39 16.72 -0.36
CA SER A 102 0.45 17.62 0.33
C SER A 102 0.33 17.39 1.85
N LEU A 103 0.76 16.24 2.36
CA LEU A 103 0.63 15.91 3.80
C LEU A 103 1.55 16.73 4.72
N GLN A 104 2.51 17.48 4.16
CA GLN A 104 3.42 18.34 4.91
C GLN A 104 2.76 19.64 5.43
N ASP A 105 1.65 20.09 4.82
CA ASP A 105 1.10 21.44 5.06
C ASP A 105 -0.02 21.54 6.12
N LYS A 106 -0.51 20.43 6.68
CA LYS A 106 -1.73 20.47 7.53
C LYS A 106 -1.53 19.88 8.91
N PHE A 107 -0.83 20.59 9.79
CA PHE A 107 -0.69 20.20 11.19
C PHE A 107 -1.64 21.03 12.07
N GLU A 108 -2.90 20.59 12.20
CA GLU A 108 -3.74 21.03 13.32
C GLU A 108 -4.23 19.78 14.07
N VAL A 109 -3.75 19.65 15.30
CA VAL A 109 -4.06 18.56 16.22
C VAL A 109 -5.40 18.88 16.88
N SER A 110 -6.48 18.41 16.27
CA SER A 110 -7.79 18.35 16.91
C SER A 110 -8.03 16.93 17.41
N SER A 111 -8.21 16.77 18.73
CA SER A 111 -8.46 15.50 19.43
C SER A 111 -9.80 14.82 19.07
N ALA A 112 -10.52 15.32 18.08
CA ALA A 112 -11.89 14.89 17.79
C ALA A 112 -11.99 13.59 16.95
N ASN A 113 -10.90 12.99 16.46
CA ASN A 113 -10.96 11.74 15.67
C ASN A 113 -9.65 10.93 15.73
N VAL A 114 -9.46 10.13 16.78
CA VAL A 114 -8.29 9.23 16.95
C VAL A 114 -8.12 8.29 15.75
N GLU A 115 -9.21 7.71 15.24
CA GLU A 115 -9.16 6.79 14.10
C GLU A 115 -8.66 7.46 12.81
N LYS A 116 -9.08 8.71 12.55
CA LYS A 116 -8.57 9.49 11.41
C LYS A 116 -7.11 9.85 11.59
N GLN A 117 -6.66 10.06 12.83
CA GLN A 117 -5.24 10.31 13.12
C GLN A 117 -4.40 9.06 12.90
N GLU A 118 -4.88 7.88 13.32
CA GLU A 118 -4.18 6.62 13.05
C GLU A 118 -4.10 6.31 11.55
N ALA A 119 -5.20 6.50 10.82
CA ALA A 119 -5.21 6.35 9.36
C ALA A 119 -4.21 7.31 8.71
N ARG A 120 -4.19 8.57 9.15
CA ARG A 120 -3.23 9.54 8.65
C ARG A 120 -1.79 9.15 8.97
N ALA A 121 -1.51 8.71 10.19
CA ALA A 121 -0.17 8.28 10.61
C ALA A 121 0.31 7.09 9.77
N ALA A 122 -0.57 6.12 9.53
CA ALA A 122 -0.29 4.98 8.65
C ALA A 122 0.10 5.44 7.23
N TYR A 123 -0.68 6.36 6.65
CA TYR A 123 -0.39 6.89 5.32
C TYR A 123 0.92 7.71 5.29
N VAL A 124 1.20 8.49 6.34
CA VAL A 124 2.45 9.25 6.47
C VAL A 124 3.66 8.31 6.58
N ALA A 125 3.55 7.21 7.33
CA ALA A 125 4.60 6.20 7.42
C ALA A 125 4.92 5.58 6.05
N ALA A 126 3.89 5.23 5.28
CA ALA A 126 4.07 4.74 3.91
C ALA A 126 4.73 5.77 2.98
N CYS A 127 4.32 7.03 3.08
CA CYS A 127 4.94 8.13 2.32
C CYS A 127 6.41 8.34 2.72
N GLY A 128 6.75 8.27 4.00
CA GLY A 128 8.12 8.39 4.50
C GLY A 128 9.02 7.28 3.97
N TRP A 129 8.53 6.04 4.02
CA TRP A 129 9.23 4.90 3.43
C TRP A 129 9.46 5.05 1.93
N TRP A 130 8.42 5.44 1.18
CA TRP A 130 8.51 5.63 -0.27
C TRP A 130 9.50 6.74 -0.64
N LYS A 131 9.48 7.87 0.09
CA LYS A 131 10.45 8.97 -0.10
C LYS A 131 11.88 8.52 0.20
N ASN A 132 12.12 7.79 1.28
CA ASN A 132 13.45 7.28 1.60
C ASN A 132 13.97 6.34 0.50
N ARG A 133 13.09 5.52 -0.06
CA ARG A 133 13.42 4.65 -1.18
C ARG A 133 13.76 5.43 -2.45
N LEU A 134 13.03 6.51 -2.76
CA LEU A 134 13.37 7.42 -3.87
C LEU A 134 14.72 8.11 -3.68
N LEU A 135 15.00 8.64 -2.48
CA LEU A 135 16.27 9.30 -2.17
C LEU A 135 17.45 8.30 -2.26
N SER A 136 17.23 7.07 -1.81
CA SER A 136 18.22 5.99 -1.95
C SER A 136 18.53 5.69 -3.42
N TRP A 137 17.53 5.79 -4.31
CA TRP A 137 17.73 5.68 -5.76
C TRP A 137 18.55 6.86 -6.32
N GLU A 138 18.22 8.10 -5.96
CA GLU A 138 18.88 9.30 -6.53
C GLU A 138 20.37 9.34 -6.20
N SER A 139 20.73 8.88 -5.00
CA SER A 139 22.12 8.79 -4.57
C SER A 139 22.94 7.70 -5.29
N VAL A 140 22.28 6.64 -5.77
CA VAL A 140 22.92 5.58 -6.58
C VAL A 140 23.04 6.00 -8.04
N GLY A 141 22.01 6.62 -8.61
CA GLY A 141 22.02 7.12 -10.00
C GLY A 141 23.09 8.19 -10.24
N ARG A 142 23.38 9.04 -9.25
CA ARG A 142 24.41 10.09 -9.35
C ARG A 142 25.86 9.59 -9.21
N LYS A 143 26.06 8.34 -8.75
CA LYS A 143 27.39 7.71 -8.62
C LYS A 143 27.78 6.85 -9.84
N ALA A 144 26.89 6.69 -10.82
CA ALA A 144 27.12 5.92 -12.03
C ALA A 144 27.40 6.78 -13.26
N GLN A 145 27.76 8.06 -13.06
CA GLN A 145 28.02 9.05 -14.10
C GLN A 145 29.44 9.61 -13.99
#